data_AF-A0A6J7A6H2-F1
#
_entry.id   AF-A0A6J7A6H2-F1
#
_cell.length_a   1.000
_cell.length_b   1.000
_cell.length_c   1.000
_cell.angle_alpha   90.00
_cell.angle_beta   90.00
_cell.angle_gamma   90.00
#
_symmetry.space_group_name_H-M   'P 1'
#
loop_
_entity.id
_entity.type
_entity.pdbx_description
1 polymer ?
#
loop_
_entity_poly.entity_id
_entity_poly.type
_entity_poly.pdbx_seq_one_letter_code
_entity_poly.pdbx_strand_id
1 'polypeptide(L)'
;MAVPARAYLSIGEVLNRLRGDFSDITISKIRFLESEGLIEPQRTPSGYRKFTSSDLERLRYVLLAQRDQYLPLKVIKDNLDAMDRGLQPAAVGGVAYPAISLATVDGQMSPGAFAENSEMRLSRDELLKNSGLSDDQLVEIESYGLIAPRGRHYDADALAIAKAVTEMASFGIQSRHLRSFKSAADREIGLIEQVITPLLRQKSTESKARAEEVQKEIASLSIRLHAALVRGGLHRLRP
;
A
#
# COMPACT_ATOMS: atom_id res chain seq x y z
N MET A 1 -31.58 -1.04 -43.72
CA MET A 1 -31.37 -2.00 -42.62
C MET A 1 -30.22 -1.48 -41.76
N ALA A 2 -30.47 -1.19 -40.49
CA ALA A 2 -29.57 -0.43 -39.63
C ALA A 2 -28.28 -1.20 -39.30
N VAL A 3 -27.14 -0.53 -39.46
CA VAL A 3 -25.82 -1.03 -39.08
C VAL A 3 -25.77 -1.10 -37.54
N PRO A 4 -25.33 -2.22 -36.93
CA PRO A 4 -25.26 -2.33 -35.47
C PRO A 4 -24.31 -1.25 -34.91
N ALA A 5 -24.71 -0.65 -33.79
CA ALA A 5 -23.92 0.34 -33.07
C ALA A 5 -22.51 -0.22 -32.78
N ARG A 6 -21.47 0.50 -33.22
CA ARG A 6 -20.08 0.07 -32.98
C ARG A 6 -19.80 0.13 -31.48
N ALA A 7 -19.66 -1.02 -30.83
CA ALA A 7 -19.22 -1.15 -29.43
C ALA A 7 -17.73 -0.80 -29.21
N TYR A 8 -17.09 -0.14 -30.17
CA TYR A 8 -15.65 0.13 -30.20
C TYR A 8 -15.39 1.55 -30.68
N LEU A 9 -14.37 2.18 -30.11
CA LEU A 9 -13.90 3.53 -30.41
C LEU A 9 -12.65 3.47 -31.30
N SER A 10 -12.55 4.42 -32.22
CA SER A 10 -11.33 4.73 -32.95
C SER A 10 -10.37 5.56 -32.09
N ILE A 11 -9.08 5.58 -32.47
CA ILE A 11 -8.06 6.37 -31.75
C ILE A 11 -8.39 7.88 -31.73
N GLY A 12 -9.08 8.39 -32.77
CA GLY A 12 -9.53 9.78 -32.83
C GLY A 12 -10.68 10.06 -31.87
N GLU A 13 -11.62 9.12 -31.73
CA GLU A 13 -12.72 9.24 -30.76
C GLU A 13 -12.20 9.13 -29.32
N VAL A 14 -11.25 8.24 -29.05
CA VAL A 14 -10.56 8.14 -27.76
C VAL A 14 -9.86 9.45 -27.42
N LEU A 15 -9.10 10.02 -28.37
CA LEU A 15 -8.43 11.31 -28.20
C LEU A 15 -9.42 12.42 -27.83
N ASN A 16 -10.53 12.53 -28.55
CA ASN A 16 -11.54 13.56 -28.28
C ASN A 16 -12.18 13.41 -26.90
N ARG A 17 -12.37 12.16 -26.42
CA ARG A 17 -12.91 11.89 -25.07
C ARG A 17 -11.92 12.13 -23.93
N LEU A 18 -10.61 12.05 -24.20
CA LEU A 18 -9.57 12.32 -23.21
C LEU A 18 -9.19 13.80 -23.15
N ARG A 19 -9.30 14.52 -24.27
CA ARG A 19 -8.89 15.94 -24.38
C ARG A 19 -9.62 16.87 -23.40
N GLY A 20 -10.83 16.51 -22.98
CA GLY A 20 -11.59 17.28 -21.98
C GLY A 20 -10.88 17.35 -20.62
N ASP A 21 -10.25 16.26 -20.21
CA ASP A 21 -9.59 16.13 -18.90
C ASP A 21 -8.05 16.28 -18.99
N PHE A 22 -7.48 16.03 -20.19
CA PHE A 22 -6.05 16.03 -20.47
C PHE A 22 -5.77 16.81 -21.76
N SER A 23 -5.54 18.13 -21.67
CA SER A 23 -5.42 19.00 -22.84
C SER A 23 -4.17 18.76 -23.69
N ASP A 24 -3.15 18.12 -23.12
CA ASP A 24 -1.86 17.77 -23.70
C ASP A 24 -1.81 16.38 -24.35
N ILE A 25 -2.89 15.61 -24.28
CA ILE A 25 -2.95 14.26 -24.87
C ILE A 25 -2.89 14.33 -26.40
N THR A 26 -2.05 13.47 -26.99
CA THR A 26 -1.89 13.35 -28.45
C THR A 26 -2.05 11.90 -28.90
N ILE A 27 -2.30 11.70 -30.21
CA ILE A 27 -2.31 10.36 -30.82
C ILE A 27 -0.98 9.63 -30.58
N SER A 28 0.14 10.36 -30.67
CA SER A 28 1.48 9.81 -30.42
C SER A 28 1.62 9.32 -28.98
N LYS A 29 1.12 10.06 -27.99
CA LYS A 29 1.13 9.64 -26.59
C LYS A 29 0.27 8.39 -26.36
N ILE A 30 -0.92 8.30 -26.95
CA ILE A 30 -1.77 7.09 -26.85
C ILE A 30 -1.04 5.87 -27.44
N ARG A 31 -0.41 6.02 -28.62
CA ARG A 31 0.37 4.94 -29.24
C ARG A 31 1.59 4.53 -28.42
N PHE A 32 2.22 5.49 -27.75
CA PHE A 32 3.34 5.22 -26.85
C PHE A 32 2.90 4.41 -25.63
N LEU A 33 1.77 4.76 -25.00
CA LEU A 33 1.24 3.99 -23.86
C LEU A 33 0.81 2.57 -24.27
N GLU A 34 0.33 2.40 -25.49
CA GLU A 34 0.09 1.08 -26.09
C GLU A 34 1.40 0.28 -26.28
N SER A 35 2.46 0.90 -26.82
CA SER A 35 3.74 0.18 -27.03
C SER A 35 4.42 -0.24 -25.72
N GLU A 36 4.18 0.50 -24.64
CA GLU A 36 4.63 0.15 -23.28
C GLU A 36 3.75 -0.93 -22.60
N GLY A 37 2.66 -1.34 -23.26
CA GLY A 37 1.77 -2.41 -22.80
C GLY A 37 0.86 -2.02 -21.64
N LEU A 38 0.46 -0.74 -21.55
CA LEU A 38 -0.54 -0.29 -20.57
C LEU A 38 -1.98 -0.49 -21.05
N ILE A 39 -2.14 -0.63 -22.36
CA ILE A 39 -3.40 -0.99 -23.02
C ILE A 39 -3.12 -1.93 -24.18
N GLU A 40 -4.10 -2.80 -24.49
CA GLU A 40 -4.00 -3.80 -25.55
C GLU A 40 -5.24 -3.75 -26.46
N PRO A 41 -5.41 -2.66 -27.25
CA PRO A 41 -6.58 -2.51 -28.10
C PRO A 41 -6.61 -3.61 -29.18
N GLN A 42 -7.80 -4.17 -29.41
CA GLN A 42 -8.00 -5.18 -30.45
C GLN A 42 -7.79 -4.61 -31.86
N ARG A 43 -7.48 -5.48 -32.82
CA ARG A 43 -7.39 -5.11 -34.24
C ARG A 43 -8.62 -5.54 -35.03
N THR A 44 -9.02 -4.73 -36.00
CA THR A 44 -9.99 -5.15 -37.01
C THR A 44 -9.34 -6.15 -37.97
N PRO A 45 -10.14 -6.95 -38.69
CA PRO A 45 -9.63 -7.74 -39.83
C PRO A 45 -8.89 -6.89 -40.89
N SER A 46 -9.19 -5.58 -40.94
CA SER A 46 -8.54 -4.59 -41.81
C SER A 46 -7.30 -3.91 -41.16
N GLY A 47 -6.88 -4.32 -39.95
CA GLY A 47 -5.66 -3.87 -39.29
C GLY A 47 -5.78 -2.62 -38.39
N TYR A 48 -6.93 -1.95 -38.36
CA TYR A 48 -7.17 -0.76 -37.53
C TYR A 48 -7.38 -1.11 -36.05
N ARG A 49 -6.97 -0.22 -35.14
CA ARG A 49 -7.18 -0.36 -33.69
C ARG A 49 -8.63 -0.09 -33.31
N LYS A 50 -9.19 -0.96 -32.48
CA LYS A 50 -10.49 -0.86 -31.83
C LYS A 50 -10.27 -0.77 -30.33
N PHE A 51 -10.60 0.37 -29.76
CA PHE A 51 -10.54 0.58 -28.33
C PHE A 51 -11.92 0.29 -27.74
N THR A 52 -11.95 -0.41 -26.61
CA THR A 52 -13.15 -0.63 -25.82
C THR A 52 -13.35 0.49 -24.81
N SER A 53 -14.50 0.51 -24.12
CA SER A 53 -14.69 1.40 -22.96
C SER A 53 -13.68 1.12 -21.85
N SER A 54 -13.30 -0.15 -21.65
CA SER A 54 -12.26 -0.55 -20.69
C SER A 54 -10.90 0.06 -21.04
N ASP A 55 -10.52 0.07 -22.32
CA ASP A 55 -9.26 0.70 -22.76
C ASP A 55 -9.25 2.21 -22.48
N LEU A 56 -10.40 2.87 -22.63
CA LEU A 56 -10.56 4.28 -22.33
C LEU A 56 -10.41 4.56 -20.83
N GLU A 57 -10.99 3.72 -19.97
CA GLU A 57 -10.87 3.83 -18.51
C GLU A 57 -9.42 3.58 -18.05
N ARG A 58 -8.74 2.56 -18.61
CA ARG A 58 -7.31 2.33 -18.36
C ARG A 58 -6.46 3.53 -18.76
N LEU A 59 -6.72 4.12 -19.93
CA LEU A 59 -6.02 5.34 -20.37
C LEU A 59 -6.25 6.52 -19.42
N ARG A 60 -7.48 6.71 -18.91
CA ARG A 60 -7.78 7.74 -17.91
C ARG A 60 -6.99 7.52 -16.63
N TYR A 61 -6.95 6.29 -16.13
CA TYR A 61 -6.18 5.93 -14.95
C TYR A 61 -4.69 6.22 -15.13
N VAL A 62 -4.10 5.77 -16.24
CA VAL A 62 -2.69 5.99 -16.57
C VAL A 62 -2.36 7.48 -16.60
N LEU A 63 -3.16 8.29 -17.30
CA LEU A 63 -2.89 9.72 -17.46
C LEU A 63 -3.04 10.49 -16.13
N LEU A 64 -4.02 10.11 -15.30
CA LEU A 64 -4.20 10.69 -13.97
C LEU A 64 -3.04 10.33 -13.05
N ALA A 65 -2.61 9.07 -13.04
CA ALA A 65 -1.45 8.60 -12.29
C ALA A 65 -0.14 9.29 -12.71
N GLN A 66 0.02 9.61 -14.00
CA GLN A 66 1.18 10.38 -14.47
C GLN A 66 1.10 11.86 -14.11
N ARG A 67 -0.09 12.48 -14.22
CA ARG A 67 -0.28 13.93 -13.99
C ARG A 67 -0.25 14.30 -12.51
N ASP A 68 -0.98 13.56 -11.70
CA ASP A 68 -1.25 13.95 -10.30
C ASP A 68 -0.29 13.25 -9.32
N GLN A 69 0.19 12.06 -9.67
CA GLN A 69 1.03 11.22 -8.80
C GLN A 69 2.45 10.98 -9.35
N TYR A 70 2.74 11.43 -10.58
CA TYR A 70 4.05 11.30 -11.23
C TYR A 70 4.61 9.86 -11.23
N LEU A 71 3.75 8.85 -11.36
CA LEU A 71 4.17 7.45 -11.27
C LEU A 71 4.97 6.97 -12.51
N PRO A 72 6.04 6.17 -12.33
CA PRO A 72 6.72 5.49 -13.43
C PRO A 72 5.80 4.49 -14.14
N LEU A 73 5.94 4.35 -15.46
CA LEU A 73 5.10 3.46 -16.29
C LEU A 73 5.06 2.01 -15.78
N LYS A 74 6.19 1.51 -15.27
CA LYS A 74 6.29 0.16 -14.68
C LYS A 74 5.33 -0.02 -13.49
N VAL A 75 5.27 0.96 -12.60
CA VAL A 75 4.39 0.93 -11.42
C VAL A 75 2.91 1.02 -11.83
N ILE A 76 2.61 1.86 -12.83
CA ILE A 76 1.26 1.97 -13.38
C ILE A 76 0.82 0.63 -13.99
N LYS A 77 1.74 -0.08 -14.66
CA LYS A 77 1.47 -1.41 -15.21
C LYS A 77 1.15 -2.43 -14.13
N ASP A 78 1.95 -2.50 -13.07
CA ASP A 78 1.71 -3.40 -11.93
C ASP A 78 0.34 -3.10 -11.26
N ASN A 79 -0.03 -1.82 -11.16
CA ASN A 79 -1.33 -1.39 -10.63
C ASN A 79 -2.50 -1.81 -11.50
N LEU A 80 -2.37 -1.68 -12.82
CA LEU A 80 -3.38 -2.14 -13.77
C LEU A 80 -3.57 -3.66 -13.70
N ASP A 81 -2.47 -4.41 -13.60
CA ASP A 81 -2.51 -5.87 -13.43
C ASP A 81 -3.16 -6.29 -12.09
N ALA A 82 -2.99 -5.49 -11.03
CA ALA A 82 -3.69 -5.69 -9.77
C ALA A 82 -5.19 -5.45 -9.91
N MET A 83 -5.60 -4.37 -10.57
CA MET A 83 -7.01 -4.06 -10.83
C MET A 83 -7.70 -5.16 -11.66
N ASP A 84 -7.01 -5.71 -12.66
CA ASP A 84 -7.53 -6.82 -13.48
C ASP A 84 -7.75 -8.10 -12.66
N ARG A 85 -6.98 -8.29 -11.59
CA ARG A 85 -7.13 -9.39 -10.63
C ARG A 85 -8.12 -9.08 -9.50
N GLY A 86 -8.81 -7.94 -9.55
CA GLY A 86 -9.74 -7.51 -8.49
C GLY A 86 -9.05 -7.06 -7.20
N LEU A 87 -7.75 -6.82 -7.24
CA LEU A 87 -6.95 -6.31 -6.13
C LEU A 87 -6.89 -4.78 -6.20
N GLN A 88 -6.78 -4.11 -5.06
CA GLN A 88 -6.65 -2.65 -5.04
C GLN A 88 -5.22 -2.24 -5.47
N PRO A 89 -5.08 -1.28 -6.39
CA PRO A 89 -3.78 -0.85 -6.89
C PRO A 89 -2.94 -0.21 -5.78
N ALA A 90 -1.64 -0.56 -5.73
CA ALA A 90 -0.71 -0.04 -4.75
C ALA A 90 -0.40 1.42 -5.05
N ALA A 91 -0.73 2.32 -4.13
CA ALA A 91 -0.27 3.69 -4.24
C ALA A 91 1.22 3.74 -3.85
N VAL A 92 2.03 3.94 -4.90
CA VAL A 92 3.48 4.20 -4.90
C VAL A 92 4.38 2.96 -4.76
N GLY A 93 4.68 2.34 -5.91
CA GLY A 93 6.04 1.87 -6.23
C GLY A 93 6.59 0.62 -5.54
N GLY A 94 5.74 -0.23 -4.96
CA GLY A 94 6.15 -1.50 -4.35
C GLY A 94 5.62 -2.72 -5.11
N VAL A 95 6.48 -3.72 -5.30
CA VAL A 95 6.12 -5.08 -5.73
C VAL A 95 5.07 -5.69 -4.79
N ALA A 96 4.13 -6.43 -5.37
CA ALA A 96 3.05 -7.10 -4.65
C ALA A 96 3.61 -8.14 -3.65
N TYR A 97 3.56 -7.80 -2.37
CA TYR A 97 3.76 -8.73 -1.26
C TYR A 97 2.41 -8.99 -0.55
N PRO A 98 2.23 -10.14 0.11
CA PRO A 98 1.07 -10.37 0.97
C PRO A 98 0.92 -9.18 1.92
N ALA A 99 -0.25 -8.56 1.90
CA ALA A 99 -0.54 -7.31 2.56
C ALA A 99 -0.23 -7.39 4.05
N ILE A 100 0.91 -6.82 4.42
CA ILE A 100 1.01 -6.08 5.67
C ILE A 100 0.76 -4.65 5.25
N SER A 101 -0.48 -4.19 5.40
CA SER A 101 -0.85 -2.81 5.15
C SER A 101 -0.23 -1.90 6.22
N LEU A 102 1.06 -1.57 6.09
CA LEU A 102 1.51 -0.21 6.35
C LEU A 102 1.16 0.63 5.11
N ALA A 103 -0.14 0.86 4.92
CA ALA A 103 -0.66 1.65 3.82
C ALA A 103 -0.36 3.14 4.04
N THR A 104 0.86 3.59 3.73
CA THR A 104 1.16 5.01 3.61
C THR A 104 0.86 5.48 2.20
N VAL A 105 -0.37 5.93 1.97
CA VAL A 105 -0.72 6.82 0.85
C VAL A 105 -0.78 8.23 1.41
N ASP A 106 0.08 9.13 0.93
CA ASP A 106 0.26 10.50 1.46
C ASP A 106 0.64 10.60 2.95
N GLY A 107 1.15 9.51 3.53
CA GLY A 107 1.36 9.40 4.98
C GLY A 107 0.04 9.32 5.77
N GLN A 108 -1.11 9.22 5.13
CA GLN A 108 -2.39 9.06 5.82
C GLN A 108 -2.71 7.57 5.95
N MET A 109 -2.44 7.02 7.13
CA MET A 109 -2.94 5.69 7.51
C MET A 109 -4.45 5.79 7.72
N SER A 110 -5.22 4.98 6.99
CA SER A 110 -6.66 4.86 7.24
C SER A 110 -6.89 4.04 8.53
N PRO A 111 -7.79 4.48 9.42
CA PRO A 111 -8.21 3.75 10.62
C PRO A 111 -8.46 2.23 10.45
N GLY A 112 -8.93 1.81 9.27
CA GLY A 112 -9.24 0.40 8.96
C GLY A 112 -8.04 -0.54 8.82
N ALA A 113 -6.83 -0.03 8.52
CA ALA A 113 -5.66 -0.87 8.24
C ALA A 113 -5.18 -1.71 9.43
N PHE A 114 -5.53 -1.30 10.66
CA PHE A 114 -5.17 -2.01 11.88
C PHE A 114 -6.04 -3.25 12.16
N ALA A 115 -7.21 -3.37 11.53
CA ALA A 115 -8.17 -4.43 11.83
C ALA A 115 -8.03 -5.67 10.93
N GLU A 116 -7.59 -5.52 9.68
CA GLU A 116 -7.68 -6.57 8.65
C GLU A 116 -6.49 -7.56 8.61
N ASN A 117 -5.36 -7.27 9.27
CA ASN A 117 -4.14 -8.10 9.16
C ASN A 117 -4.05 -9.26 10.18
N SER A 118 -5.01 -9.42 11.10
CA SER A 118 -4.81 -10.26 12.29
C SER A 118 -5.20 -11.74 12.15
N GLU A 119 -5.74 -12.21 11.01
CA GLU A 119 -6.21 -13.60 10.87
C GLU A 119 -5.11 -14.61 10.49
N MET A 120 -3.96 -14.13 10.03
CA MET A 120 -2.83 -14.98 9.65
C MET A 120 -2.27 -15.70 10.87
N ARG A 121 -2.00 -17.01 10.73
CA ARG A 121 -1.36 -17.83 11.76
C ARG A 121 -0.19 -18.58 11.14
N LEU A 122 1.01 -18.29 11.61
CA LEU A 122 2.25 -18.89 11.15
C LEU A 122 2.89 -19.65 12.30
N SER A 123 3.35 -20.86 12.00
CA SER A 123 4.30 -21.57 12.85
C SER A 123 5.65 -20.83 12.88
N ARG A 124 6.52 -21.20 13.83
CA ARG A 124 7.90 -20.71 13.91
C ARG A 124 8.65 -20.95 12.60
N ASP A 125 8.56 -22.15 12.06
CA ASP A 125 9.25 -22.54 10.83
C ASP A 125 8.75 -21.74 9.62
N GLU A 126 7.44 -21.51 9.54
CA GLU A 126 6.86 -20.66 8.51
C GLU A 126 7.29 -19.20 8.64
N LEU A 127 7.37 -18.66 9.87
CA LEU A 127 7.88 -17.31 10.10
C LEU A 127 9.33 -17.17 9.62
N LEU A 128 10.21 -18.08 10.04
CA LEU A 128 11.63 -18.07 9.64
C LEU A 128 11.77 -18.15 8.12
N LYS A 129 11.06 -19.09 7.48
CA LYS A 129 11.08 -19.29 6.03
C LYS A 129 10.59 -18.06 5.25
N ASN A 130 9.52 -17.41 5.72
CA ASN A 130 8.91 -16.27 5.01
C ASN A 130 9.56 -14.92 5.33
N SER A 131 10.31 -14.81 6.43
CA SER A 131 10.99 -13.57 6.85
C SER A 131 12.47 -13.53 6.50
N GLY A 132 13.10 -14.69 6.29
CA GLY A 132 14.54 -14.79 6.05
C GLY A 132 15.41 -14.62 7.31
N LEU A 133 14.80 -14.58 8.50
CA LEU A 133 15.53 -14.59 9.76
C LEU A 133 16.21 -15.93 10.01
N SER A 134 17.35 -15.91 10.69
CA SER A 134 17.90 -17.09 11.37
C SER A 134 17.17 -17.34 12.70
N ASP A 135 17.29 -18.57 13.22
CA ASP A 135 16.70 -18.91 14.53
C ASP A 135 17.28 -18.06 15.67
N ASP A 136 18.59 -17.79 15.64
CA ASP A 136 19.25 -16.90 16.62
C ASP A 136 18.70 -15.47 16.57
N GLN A 137 18.45 -14.95 15.37
CA GLN A 137 17.86 -13.62 15.21
C GLN A 137 16.43 -13.59 15.74
N LEU A 138 15.64 -14.64 15.48
CA LEU A 138 14.29 -14.77 16.03
C LEU A 138 14.31 -14.75 17.57
N VAL A 139 15.17 -15.55 18.20
CA VAL A 139 15.33 -15.55 19.66
C VAL A 139 15.73 -14.17 20.17
N GLU A 140 16.64 -13.49 19.49
CA GLU A 140 17.08 -12.15 19.88
C GLU A 140 15.92 -11.13 19.82
N ILE A 141 15.18 -11.06 18.71
CA ILE A 141 14.08 -10.10 18.58
C ILE A 141 12.90 -10.42 19.51
N GLU A 142 12.67 -11.69 19.83
CA GLU A 142 11.73 -12.10 20.88
C GLU A 142 12.19 -11.63 22.26
N SER A 143 13.48 -11.78 22.58
CA SER A 143 14.03 -11.36 23.87
C SER A 143 13.92 -9.84 24.10
N TYR A 144 13.99 -9.06 23.02
CA TYR A 144 13.77 -7.60 23.08
C TYR A 144 12.29 -7.22 23.01
N GLY A 145 11.40 -8.20 22.86
CA GLY A 145 9.95 -8.00 22.76
C GLY A 145 9.51 -7.35 21.45
N LEU A 146 10.35 -7.32 20.41
CA LEU A 146 9.98 -6.75 19.10
C LEU A 146 8.84 -7.54 18.47
N ILE A 147 8.85 -8.87 18.66
CA ILE A 147 7.76 -9.76 18.30
C ILE A 147 7.47 -10.71 19.46
N ALA A 148 6.24 -11.22 19.51
CA ALA A 148 5.85 -12.26 20.44
C ALA A 148 4.82 -13.19 19.79
N PRO A 149 4.86 -14.50 20.04
CA PRO A 149 3.85 -15.42 19.56
C PRO A 149 2.50 -15.14 20.25
N ARG A 150 1.41 -15.20 19.49
CA ARG A 150 0.04 -15.25 20.00
C ARG A 150 -0.36 -16.70 20.23
N GLY A 151 -0.15 -17.17 21.46
CA GLY A 151 -0.32 -18.58 21.82
C GLY A 151 0.82 -19.44 21.25
N ARG A 152 0.57 -20.17 20.16
CA ARG A 152 1.57 -21.01 19.46
C ARG A 152 1.93 -20.52 18.06
N HIS A 153 1.38 -19.39 17.64
CA HIS A 153 1.52 -18.89 16.27
C HIS A 153 1.96 -17.44 16.25
N TYR A 154 2.57 -17.02 15.16
CA TYR A 154 2.85 -15.63 14.82
C TYR A 154 1.80 -15.14 13.83
N ASP A 155 1.51 -13.85 13.87
CA ASP A 155 0.54 -13.21 12.96
C ASP A 155 1.25 -12.40 11.87
N ALA A 156 0.47 -11.66 11.08
CA ALA A 156 0.99 -10.84 10.00
C ALA A 156 1.90 -9.71 10.52
N ASP A 157 1.60 -9.14 11.69
CA ASP A 157 2.43 -8.08 12.28
C ASP A 157 3.80 -8.62 12.69
N ALA A 158 3.85 -9.80 13.30
CA ALA A 158 5.10 -10.48 13.61
C ALA A 158 5.92 -10.79 12.33
N LEU A 159 5.27 -11.23 11.26
CA LEU A 159 5.93 -11.44 9.96
C LEU A 159 6.48 -10.13 9.37
N ALA A 160 5.74 -9.03 9.50
CA ALA A 160 6.18 -7.71 9.04
C ALA A 160 7.44 -7.24 9.74
N ILE A 161 7.42 -7.32 11.07
CA ILE A 161 8.54 -6.90 11.91
C ILE A 161 9.75 -7.78 11.59
N ALA A 162 9.56 -9.09 11.46
CA ALA A 162 10.62 -10.03 11.11
C ALA A 162 11.27 -9.70 9.76
N LYS A 163 10.48 -9.42 8.72
CA LYS A 163 10.99 -8.99 7.40
C LYS A 163 11.74 -7.67 7.47
N ALA A 164 11.19 -6.68 8.17
CA ALA A 164 11.84 -5.39 8.34
C ALA A 164 13.20 -5.53 9.05
N VAL A 165 13.29 -6.37 10.09
CA VAL A 165 14.56 -6.66 10.77
C VAL A 165 15.57 -7.29 9.80
N THR A 166 15.16 -8.28 9.00
CA THR A 166 16.03 -8.91 7.99
C THR A 166 16.56 -7.89 6.99
N GLU A 167 15.70 -7.01 6.48
CA GLU A 167 16.09 -5.96 5.54
C GLU A 167 17.04 -4.93 6.18
N MET A 168 16.74 -4.49 7.40
CA MET A 168 17.60 -3.55 8.15
C MET A 168 18.99 -4.13 8.45
N ALA A 169 19.07 -5.44 8.68
CA ALA A 169 20.34 -6.12 8.91
C ALA A 169 21.29 -6.02 7.70
N SER A 170 20.75 -5.96 6.46
CA SER A 170 21.55 -5.75 5.24
C SER A 170 22.28 -4.38 5.21
N PHE A 171 21.78 -3.41 5.98
CA PHE A 171 22.39 -2.09 6.18
C PHE A 171 23.24 -2.01 7.45
N GLY A 172 23.50 -3.14 8.12
CA GLY A 172 24.26 -3.21 9.38
C GLY A 172 23.47 -2.83 10.63
N ILE A 173 22.16 -2.62 10.52
CA ILE A 173 21.29 -2.31 11.66
C ILE A 173 20.79 -3.62 12.27
N GLN A 174 21.39 -4.01 13.39
CA GLN A 174 21.06 -5.26 14.10
C GLN A 174 19.98 -5.06 15.18
N SER A 175 19.36 -6.15 15.63
CA SER A 175 18.24 -6.18 16.58
C SER A 175 18.46 -5.33 17.83
N ARG A 176 19.68 -5.31 18.38
CA ARG A 176 20.04 -4.49 19.56
C ARG A 176 19.81 -2.98 19.36
N HIS A 177 19.88 -2.48 18.12
CA HIS A 177 19.63 -1.08 17.78
C HIS A 177 18.14 -0.77 17.70
N LEU A 178 17.28 -1.80 17.60
CA LEU A 178 15.83 -1.66 17.45
C LEU A 178 15.11 -1.51 18.79
N ARG A 179 15.79 -1.70 19.92
CA ARG A 179 15.21 -1.55 21.26
C ARG A 179 14.62 -0.16 21.51
N SER A 180 15.22 0.88 20.95
CA SER A 180 14.72 2.26 21.04
C SER A 180 13.40 2.43 20.29
N PHE A 181 13.24 1.77 19.13
CA PHE A 181 11.99 1.74 18.37
C PHE A 181 10.89 1.05 19.16
N LYS A 182 11.19 -0.12 19.75
CA LYS A 182 10.23 -0.82 20.63
C LYS A 182 9.79 0.06 21.81
N SER A 183 10.75 0.70 22.47
CA SER A 183 10.45 1.60 23.60
C SER A 183 9.61 2.81 23.19
N ALA A 184 9.78 3.32 21.97
CA ALA A 184 8.95 4.40 21.43
C ALA A 184 7.52 3.92 21.18
N ALA A 185 7.36 2.76 20.53
CA ALA A 185 6.06 2.14 20.28
C ALA A 185 5.29 1.88 21.59
N ASP A 186 5.96 1.39 22.64
CA ASP A 186 5.31 1.17 23.94
C ASP A 186 4.77 2.44 24.59
N ARG A 187 5.50 3.55 24.44
CA ARG A 187 5.02 4.84 24.94
C ARG A 187 3.82 5.34 24.12
N GLU A 188 3.82 5.14 22.81
CA GLU A 188 2.68 5.48 21.95
C GLU A 188 1.44 4.66 22.31
N ILE A 189 1.59 3.35 22.54
CA ILE A 189 0.51 2.47 23.01
C ILE A 189 -0.03 2.97 24.35
N GLY A 190 0.84 3.25 25.32
CA GLY A 190 0.43 3.75 26.64
C GLY A 190 -0.34 5.08 26.58
N LEU A 191 0.04 5.99 25.69
CA LEU A 191 -0.70 7.24 25.46
C LEU A 191 -2.09 6.98 24.90
N ILE A 192 -2.21 6.09 23.92
CA ILE A 192 -3.50 5.70 23.33
C ILE A 192 -4.39 5.06 24.40
N GLU A 193 -3.85 4.11 25.18
CA GLU A 193 -4.55 3.44 26.29
C GLU A 193 -5.10 4.44 27.30
N GLN A 194 -4.30 5.45 27.69
CA GLN A 194 -4.74 6.50 28.61
C GLN A 194 -5.94 7.28 28.07
N VAL A 195 -6.00 7.53 26.77
CA VAL A 195 -7.11 8.26 26.12
C VAL A 195 -8.38 7.41 26.01
N ILE A 196 -8.26 6.12 25.67
CA ILE A 196 -9.43 5.26 25.45
C ILE A 196 -9.98 4.61 26.73
N THR A 197 -9.18 4.49 27.79
CA THR A 197 -9.58 3.85 29.06
C THR A 197 -10.91 4.39 29.64
N PRO A 198 -11.17 5.72 29.69
CA PRO A 198 -12.44 6.25 30.17
C PRO A 198 -13.65 5.80 29.35
N LEU A 199 -13.49 5.67 28.03
CA LEU A 199 -14.56 5.23 27.12
C LEU A 199 -14.89 3.75 27.33
N LEU A 200 -13.87 2.91 27.50
CA LEU A 200 -14.06 1.48 27.75
C LEU A 200 -14.74 1.19 29.10
N ARG A 201 -14.59 2.05 30.11
CA ARG A 201 -15.23 1.90 31.43
C ARG A 201 -16.75 2.03 31.40
N GLN A 202 -17.31 2.76 30.43
CA GLN A 202 -18.76 2.97 30.33
C GLN A 202 -19.54 1.72 29.89
N LYS A 203 -18.85 0.66 29.45
CA LYS A 203 -19.39 -0.69 29.11
C LYS A 203 -20.57 -0.73 28.13
N SER A 204 -20.91 0.37 27.46
CA SER A 204 -21.92 0.40 26.40
C SER A 204 -21.29 0.00 25.05
N THR A 205 -22.09 -0.57 24.14
CA THR A 205 -21.64 -0.91 22.78
C THR A 205 -21.19 0.32 22.01
N GLU A 206 -21.88 1.45 22.19
CA GLU A 206 -21.53 2.74 21.58
C GLU A 206 -20.19 3.28 22.10
N SER A 207 -19.95 3.20 23.42
CA SER A 207 -18.68 3.63 24.03
C SER A 207 -17.50 2.77 23.56
N LYS A 208 -17.72 1.48 23.28
CA LYS A 208 -16.69 0.59 22.71
C LYS A 208 -16.37 0.95 21.25
N ALA A 209 -17.39 1.13 20.42
CA ALA A 209 -17.21 1.55 19.02
C ALA A 209 -16.47 2.89 18.94
N ARG A 210 -16.82 3.84 19.82
CA ARG A 210 -16.15 5.13 19.93
C ARG A 210 -14.70 5.00 20.41
N ALA A 211 -14.42 4.10 21.35
CA ALA A 211 -13.05 3.83 21.80
C ALA A 211 -12.18 3.27 20.65
N GLU A 212 -12.72 2.35 19.85
CA GLU A 212 -12.03 1.80 18.67
C GLU A 212 -11.78 2.87 17.60
N GLU A 213 -12.75 3.74 17.34
CA GLU A 213 -12.60 4.87 16.40
C GLU A 213 -11.49 5.82 16.85
N VAL A 214 -11.52 6.26 18.11
CA VAL A 214 -10.51 7.14 18.70
C VAL A 214 -9.12 6.48 18.70
N GLN A 215 -9.04 5.19 19.05
CA GLN A 215 -7.80 4.43 18.99
C GLN A 215 -7.18 4.48 17.60
N LYS A 216 -7.98 4.20 16.57
CA LYS A 216 -7.52 4.19 15.18
C LYS A 216 -7.10 5.58 14.68
N GLU A 217 -7.83 6.62 15.08
CA GLU A 217 -7.50 8.01 14.73
C GLU A 217 -6.16 8.45 15.34
N ILE A 218 -5.96 8.20 16.64
CA ILE A 218 -4.71 8.55 17.33
C ILE A 218 -3.54 7.76 16.75
N ALA A 219 -3.72 6.47 16.48
CA ALA A 219 -2.68 5.64 15.84
C ALA A 219 -2.25 6.21 14.47
N SER A 220 -3.21 6.63 13.64
CA SER A 220 -2.94 7.29 12.35
C SER A 220 -2.18 8.62 12.52
N LEU A 221 -2.56 9.43 13.51
CA LEU A 221 -1.87 10.69 13.83
C LEU A 221 -0.43 10.46 14.31
N SER A 222 -0.20 9.48 15.18
CA SER A 222 1.13 9.15 15.70
C SER A 222 2.08 8.74 14.57
N ILE A 223 1.65 7.90 13.64
CA ILE A 223 2.45 7.51 12.48
C ILE A 223 2.80 8.72 11.59
N ARG A 224 1.82 9.59 11.32
CA ARG A 224 2.04 10.84 10.57
C ARG A 224 3.08 11.74 11.24
N LEU A 225 2.94 11.93 12.54
CA LEU A 225 3.86 12.73 13.34
C LEU A 225 5.27 12.13 13.30
N HIS A 226 5.41 10.82 13.51
CA HIS A 226 6.69 10.13 13.47
C HIS A 226 7.39 10.30 12.11
N ALA A 227 6.66 10.04 11.01
CA ALA A 227 7.19 10.21 9.66
C ALA A 227 7.62 11.65 9.37
N ALA A 228 6.86 12.65 9.83
CA ALA A 228 7.21 14.06 9.70
C ALA A 228 8.47 14.43 10.51
N LEU A 229 8.57 13.95 11.76
CA LEU A 229 9.73 14.17 12.63
C LEU A 229 11.02 13.59 12.02
N VAL A 230 10.95 12.35 11.51
CA VAL A 230 12.09 11.70 10.84
C VAL A 230 12.50 12.48 9.60
N ARG A 231 11.54 12.83 8.72
CA ARG A 231 11.81 13.58 7.49
C ARG A 231 12.43 14.95 7.78
N GLY A 232 11.87 15.69 8.74
CA GLY A 232 12.40 16.98 9.18
C GLY A 232 13.77 16.87 9.87
N GLY A 233 14.08 15.74 10.52
CA GLY A 233 15.41 15.44 11.04
C GLY A 233 16.43 15.20 9.92
N LEU A 234 16.07 14.38 8.92
CA LEU A 234 16.94 14.07 7.78
C LEU A 234 17.22 15.30 6.90
N HIS A 235 16.25 16.19 6.70
CA HIS A 235 16.48 17.45 5.99
C HIS A 235 17.54 18.33 6.65
N ARG A 236 17.65 18.31 7.99
CA ARG A 236 18.66 19.05 8.73
C ARG A 236 20.07 18.47 8.62
N LEU A 237 20.18 17.20 8.21
CA LEU A 237 21.45 16.49 8.02
C LEU A 237 21.99 16.62 6.58
N ARG A 238 21.20 17.14 5.63
CA ARG A 238 21.67 17.44 4.28
C ARG A 238 22.47 18.76 4.32
N PRO A 239 23.71 18.78 3.80
CA PRO A 239 24.52 20.00 3.71
C PRO A 239 23.91 21.02 2.75
#